data_AF-A0A4R0QL04-F1
#
_entry.id   AF-A0A4R0QL04-F1
#
_cell.length_a   1.000
_cell.length_b   1.000
_cell.length_c   1.000
_cell.angle_alpha   90.00
_cell.angle_beta   90.00
_cell.angle_gamma   90.00
#
_symmetry.space_group_name_H-M   'P 1'
#
loop_
_entity.id
_entity.type
_entity.pdbx_description
1 polymer ?
#
loop_
_entity_poly.entity_id
_entity_poly.type
_entity_poly.pdbx_seq_one_letter_code
_entity_poly.pdbx_strand_id
1 'polypeptide(L)'
;MTKSVLAEQFDQLLNVSAEKAKEIDRVSRNPGSGRMQIIELVSLVHASDIQADTKRRISDMLVRLIEHSQMEERCGTLLTNSDVGFLKRLEAKHPNISPKDALVLLFIKLGYDTREIARRRGISTRGMESIRYRIHKKMGRGKHQALKTYLGDL
;
A
#
# COMPACT_ATOMS: atom_id res chain seq x y z
N MET A 1 27.69 25.74 -16.80
CA MET A 1 27.74 24.26 -16.79
C MET A 1 27.92 23.79 -18.22
N THR A 2 28.96 23.01 -18.51
CA THR A 2 29.24 22.47 -19.85
C THR A 2 28.26 21.35 -20.19
N LYS A 3 27.94 21.17 -21.48
CA LYS A 3 27.04 20.10 -21.96
C LYS A 3 27.43 18.69 -21.48
N SER A 4 28.71 18.42 -21.19
CA SER A 4 29.14 17.10 -20.72
C SER A 4 28.74 16.82 -19.27
N VAL A 5 28.75 17.84 -18.39
CA VAL A 5 28.31 17.68 -16.99
C VAL A 5 26.81 17.36 -16.91
N LEU A 6 26.01 17.98 -17.78
CA LEU A 6 24.58 17.70 -17.90
C LEU A 6 24.31 16.28 -18.43
N ALA A 7 25.13 15.79 -19.37
CA ALA A 7 25.02 14.43 -19.88
C ALA A 7 25.36 13.40 -18.80
N GLU A 8 26.46 13.60 -18.06
CA GLU A 8 26.84 12.73 -16.94
C GLU A 8 25.77 12.69 -15.84
N GLN A 9 25.17 13.83 -15.49
CA GLN A 9 24.08 13.89 -14.50
C GLN A 9 22.83 13.14 -14.99
N PHE A 10 22.52 13.22 -16.28
CA PHE A 10 21.38 12.52 -16.85
C PHE A 10 21.59 11.01 -16.86
N ASP A 11 22.79 10.55 -17.22
CA ASP A 11 23.15 9.12 -17.19
C ASP A 11 23.18 8.57 -15.76
N GLN A 12 23.69 9.35 -14.79
CA GLN A 12 23.60 8.99 -13.37
C GLN A 12 22.15 8.86 -12.90
N LEU A 13 21.26 9.77 -13.29
CA LEU A 13 19.84 9.71 -12.94
C LEU A 13 19.14 8.50 -13.57
N LEU A 14 19.46 8.17 -14.82
CA LEU A 14 18.94 6.97 -15.49
C LEU A 14 19.39 5.70 -14.77
N ASN A 15 20.67 5.63 -14.36
CA ASN A 15 21.20 4.49 -13.62
C ASN A 15 20.54 4.32 -12.25
N VAL A 16 20.42 5.40 -11.46
CA VAL A 16 19.75 5.36 -10.15
C VAL A 16 18.27 5.00 -10.30
N SER A 17 17.59 5.53 -11.33
CA SER A 17 16.20 5.18 -11.63
C SER A 17 16.05 3.71 -12.02
N ALA A 18 16.97 3.18 -12.83
CA ALA A 18 16.96 1.79 -13.25
C ALA A 18 17.30 0.82 -12.10
N GLU A 19 18.22 1.20 -11.20
CA GLU A 19 18.53 0.45 -9.99
C GLU A 19 17.35 0.42 -9.03
N LYS A 20 16.71 1.58 -8.77
CA LYS A 20 15.49 1.64 -7.96
C LYS A 20 14.35 0.85 -8.60
N ALA A 21 14.20 0.88 -9.93
CA ALA A 21 13.21 0.07 -10.63
C ALA A 21 13.51 -1.42 -10.47
N LYS A 22 14.78 -1.86 -10.57
CA LYS A 22 15.21 -3.24 -10.32
C LYS A 22 15.04 -3.66 -8.86
N GLU A 23 15.22 -2.76 -7.91
CA GLU A 23 15.01 -3.00 -6.48
C GLU A 23 13.52 -3.14 -6.16
N ILE A 24 12.69 -2.23 -6.66
CA ILE A 24 11.22 -2.32 -6.59
C ILE A 24 10.75 -3.62 -7.24
N ASP A 25 11.32 -3.98 -8.37
CA ASP A 25 10.99 -5.18 -9.12
C ASP A 25 11.47 -6.47 -8.42
N ARG A 26 12.65 -6.48 -7.78
CA ARG A 26 13.09 -7.58 -6.90
C ARG A 26 12.18 -7.76 -5.69
N VAL A 27 11.77 -6.66 -5.08
CA VAL A 27 10.81 -6.65 -3.95
C VAL A 27 9.40 -7.05 -4.43
N SER A 28 9.03 -6.70 -5.67
CA SER A 28 7.70 -6.95 -6.24
C SER A 28 7.55 -8.31 -6.95
N ARG A 29 8.63 -8.95 -7.41
CA ARG A 29 8.58 -10.21 -8.19
C ARG A 29 8.64 -11.48 -7.35
N ASN A 30 8.88 -11.43 -6.04
CA ASN A 30 8.89 -12.63 -5.20
C ASN A 30 7.89 -12.65 -4.01
N PRO A 31 6.64 -12.15 -4.14
CA PRO A 31 5.65 -12.16 -3.05
C PRO A 31 5.15 -13.58 -2.70
N GLY A 32 5.31 -14.55 -3.61
CA GLY A 32 4.90 -15.95 -3.38
C GLY A 32 5.78 -16.70 -2.39
N SER A 33 7.10 -16.49 -2.42
CA SER A 33 8.05 -17.26 -1.59
C SER A 33 7.84 -17.02 -0.09
N GLY A 34 7.84 -15.76 0.34
CA GLY A 34 7.69 -15.41 1.75
C GLY A 34 6.31 -15.79 2.31
N ARG A 35 5.23 -15.56 1.54
CA ARG A 35 3.88 -15.96 1.97
C ARG A 35 3.75 -17.48 2.10
N MET A 36 4.31 -18.23 1.16
CA MET A 36 4.32 -19.70 1.23
C MET A 36 5.13 -20.21 2.42
N GLN A 37 6.28 -19.61 2.71
CA GLN A 37 7.07 -19.92 3.91
C GLN A 37 6.29 -19.65 5.21
N ILE A 38 5.51 -18.57 5.28
CA ILE A 38 4.67 -18.28 6.45
C ILE A 38 3.53 -19.31 6.56
N ILE A 39 2.88 -19.69 5.45
CA ILE A 39 1.84 -20.74 5.44
C ILE A 39 2.40 -22.10 5.88
N GLU A 40 3.60 -22.44 5.42
CA GLU A 40 4.32 -23.64 5.83
C GLU A 40 4.65 -23.61 7.32
N LEU A 41 5.12 -22.46 7.84
CA LEU A 41 5.40 -22.28 9.25
C LEU A 41 4.14 -22.43 10.12
N VAL A 42 2.97 -21.94 9.67
CA VAL A 42 1.68 -22.19 10.36
C VAL A 42 1.41 -23.69 10.45
N SER A 43 1.63 -24.42 9.35
CA SER A 43 1.42 -25.87 9.30
C SER A 43 2.37 -26.61 10.25
N LEU A 44 3.65 -26.21 10.30
CA LEU A 44 4.65 -26.77 11.22
C LEU A 44 4.30 -26.49 12.68
N VAL A 45 3.88 -25.26 13.02
CA VAL A 45 3.43 -24.90 14.37
C VAL A 45 2.21 -25.73 14.78
N HIS A 46 1.27 -25.94 13.85
CA HIS A 46 0.11 -26.80 14.05
C HIS A 46 0.47 -28.28 14.26
N ALA A 47 1.52 -28.79 13.62
CA ALA A 47 2.01 -30.16 13.81
C ALA A 47 2.89 -30.35 15.06
N SER A 48 3.45 -29.26 15.60
CA SER A 48 4.38 -29.31 16.72
C SER A 48 3.67 -29.49 18.07
N ASP A 49 4.34 -30.22 18.97
CA ASP A 49 3.94 -30.41 20.37
C ASP A 49 4.39 -29.22 21.21
N ILE A 50 3.66 -28.10 21.05
CA ILE A 50 3.88 -26.84 21.74
C ILE A 50 2.67 -26.58 22.64
N GLN A 51 2.90 -25.97 23.82
CA GLN A 51 1.83 -25.52 24.70
C GLN A 51 0.77 -24.73 23.93
N ALA A 52 -0.50 -25.09 24.15
CA ALA A 52 -1.64 -24.59 23.37
C ALA A 52 -1.73 -23.05 23.31
N ASP A 53 -1.40 -22.35 24.40
CA ASP A 53 -1.40 -20.88 24.45
C ASP A 53 -0.32 -20.27 23.53
N THR A 54 0.92 -20.77 23.65
CA THR A 54 2.03 -20.36 22.80
C THR A 54 1.74 -20.63 21.33
N LYS A 55 1.17 -21.81 21.03
CA LYS A 55 0.72 -22.19 19.69
C LYS A 55 -0.30 -21.21 19.13
N ARG A 56 -1.32 -20.86 19.91
CA ARG A 56 -2.33 -19.87 19.53
C ARG A 56 -1.70 -18.50 19.25
N ARG A 57 -0.82 -18.02 20.13
CA ARG A 57 -0.14 -16.71 19.97
C ARG A 57 0.71 -16.66 18.69
N ILE A 58 1.41 -17.74 18.38
CA ILE A 58 2.21 -17.85 17.15
C ILE A 58 1.29 -17.87 15.94
N SER A 59 0.25 -18.71 15.93
CA SER A 59 -0.71 -18.78 14.82
C SER A 59 -1.38 -17.42 14.56
N ASP A 60 -1.83 -16.72 15.60
CA ASP A 60 -2.43 -15.39 15.47
C ASP A 60 -1.47 -14.37 14.86
N MET A 61 -0.18 -14.45 15.21
CA MET A 61 0.85 -13.59 14.64
C MET A 61 1.11 -13.90 13.16
N LEU A 62 1.21 -15.18 12.80
CA LEU A 62 1.42 -15.61 11.42
C LEU A 62 0.24 -15.24 10.53
N VAL A 63 -1.00 -15.39 11.02
CA VAL A 63 -2.21 -14.94 10.30
C VAL A 63 -2.15 -13.43 10.04
N ARG A 64 -1.79 -12.61 11.03
CA ARG A 64 -1.63 -11.16 10.83
C ARG A 64 -0.57 -10.83 9.78
N LEU A 65 0.54 -11.56 9.73
CA LEU A 65 1.59 -11.36 8.72
C LEU A 65 1.11 -11.75 7.31
N ILE A 66 0.36 -12.84 7.19
CA ILE A 66 -0.25 -13.26 5.92
C ILE A 66 -1.21 -12.16 5.42
N GLU A 67 -2.11 -11.67 6.27
CA GLU A 67 -3.04 -10.61 5.91
C GLU A 67 -2.33 -9.31 5.52
N HIS A 68 -1.25 -8.93 6.23
CA HIS A 68 -0.45 -7.77 5.89
C HIS A 68 0.18 -7.91 4.51
N SER A 69 0.83 -9.05 4.24
CA SER A 69 1.47 -9.34 2.96
C SER A 69 0.46 -9.33 1.80
N GLN A 70 -0.72 -9.93 2.00
CA GLN A 70 -1.81 -9.91 1.00
C GLN A 70 -2.31 -8.48 0.72
N MET A 71 -2.39 -7.64 1.76
CA MET A 71 -2.78 -6.25 1.62
C MET A 71 -1.78 -5.47 0.75
N GLU A 72 -0.48 -5.64 1.00
CA GLU A 72 0.61 -5.01 0.23
C GLU A 72 0.58 -5.46 -1.24
N GLU A 73 0.38 -6.75 -1.50
CA GLU A 73 0.23 -7.32 -2.84
C GLU A 73 -0.95 -6.67 -3.58
N ARG A 74 -2.11 -6.60 -2.93
CA ARG A 74 -3.32 -5.99 -3.49
C ARG A 74 -3.15 -4.49 -3.76
N CYS A 75 -2.39 -3.79 -2.92
CA CYS A 75 -2.12 -2.36 -3.05
C CYS A 75 -0.96 -2.05 -4.02
N GLY A 76 -0.10 -3.03 -4.32
CA GLY A 76 1.11 -2.85 -5.13
C GLY A 76 2.13 -1.91 -4.47
N THR A 77 2.16 -1.84 -3.14
CA THR A 77 3.07 -0.99 -2.39
C THR A 77 3.27 -1.52 -0.97
N LEU A 78 4.39 -1.16 -0.34
CA LEU A 78 4.66 -1.51 1.06
C LEU A 78 3.77 -0.67 1.98
N LEU A 79 3.31 -1.30 3.06
CA LEU A 79 2.40 -0.71 4.03
C LEU A 79 2.99 -0.81 5.42
N THR A 80 2.70 0.17 6.26
CA THR A 80 2.91 0.02 7.70
C THR A 80 1.72 -0.70 8.34
N ASN A 81 1.90 -1.23 9.56
CA ASN A 81 0.80 -1.76 10.37
C ASN A 81 -0.34 -0.74 10.55
N SER A 82 -0.01 0.55 10.62
CA SER A 82 -0.99 1.64 10.72
C SER A 82 -1.81 1.78 9.44
N ASP A 83 -1.16 1.65 8.28
CA ASP A 83 -1.82 1.73 6.97
C ASP A 83 -2.77 0.54 6.76
N VAL A 84 -2.33 -0.68 7.09
CA VAL A 84 -3.18 -1.88 7.05
C VAL A 84 -4.37 -1.72 7.98
N GLY A 85 -4.16 -1.23 9.21
CA GLY A 85 -5.23 -0.95 10.16
C GLY A 85 -6.24 0.07 9.62
N PHE A 86 -5.76 1.15 9.01
CA PHE A 86 -6.62 2.15 8.37
C PHE A 86 -7.41 1.55 7.21
N LEU A 87 -6.77 0.80 6.31
CA LEU A 87 -7.45 0.18 5.16
C LEU A 87 -8.55 -0.78 5.60
N LYS A 88 -8.31 -1.60 6.64
CA LYS A 88 -9.33 -2.49 7.21
C LYS A 88 -10.54 -1.70 7.75
N ARG A 89 -10.32 -0.61 8.50
CA ARG A 89 -11.41 0.23 9.02
C ARG A 89 -12.15 0.97 7.91
N LEU A 90 -11.43 1.42 6.89
CA LEU A 90 -11.99 2.04 5.70
C LEU A 90 -12.90 1.07 4.94
N GLU A 91 -12.45 -0.15 4.70
CA GLU A 91 -13.22 -1.20 4.01
C GLU A 91 -14.43 -1.65 4.83
N ALA A 92 -14.29 -1.76 6.16
CA ALA A 92 -15.42 -2.08 7.04
C ALA A 92 -16.50 -0.99 7.02
N LYS A 93 -16.10 0.29 6.95
CA LYS A 93 -17.04 1.43 6.90
C LYS A 93 -17.59 1.69 5.49
N HIS A 94 -16.84 1.33 4.46
CA HIS A 94 -17.16 1.55 3.04
C HIS A 94 -16.95 0.27 2.23
N PRO A 95 -17.80 -0.76 2.37
CA PRO A 95 -17.60 -2.07 1.74
C PRO A 95 -17.61 -2.02 0.21
N ASN A 96 -18.21 -0.98 -0.38
CA ASN A 96 -18.31 -0.79 -1.83
C ASN A 96 -17.12 -0.02 -2.42
N ILE A 97 -16.09 0.29 -1.63
CA ILE A 97 -14.91 0.97 -2.14
C ILE A 97 -14.02 0.00 -2.92
N SER A 98 -13.56 0.42 -4.11
CA SER A 98 -12.61 -0.40 -4.86
C SER A 98 -11.22 -0.34 -4.21
N PRO A 99 -10.39 -1.40 -4.30
CA PRO A 99 -9.01 -1.37 -3.79
C PRO A 99 -8.19 -0.19 -4.35
N LYS A 100 -8.45 0.17 -5.61
CA LYS A 100 -7.83 1.33 -6.28
C LYS A 100 -8.23 2.66 -5.62
N ASP A 101 -9.49 2.82 -5.25
CA ASP A 101 -10.00 4.01 -4.56
C ASP A 101 -9.49 4.04 -3.10
N ALA A 102 -9.43 2.90 -2.42
CA ALA A 102 -8.91 2.78 -1.05
C ALA A 102 -7.44 3.22 -0.97
N LEU A 103 -6.62 2.84 -1.96
CA LEU A 103 -5.23 3.28 -2.04
C LEU A 103 -5.11 4.81 -2.24
N VAL A 104 -5.98 5.41 -3.05
CA VAL A 104 -6.01 6.87 -3.21
C VAL A 104 -6.39 7.55 -1.89
N LEU A 105 -7.35 7.01 -1.14
CA LEU A 105 -7.71 7.53 0.19
C LEU A 105 -6.56 7.40 1.19
N LEU A 106 -5.83 6.28 1.18
CA LEU A 106 -4.62 6.14 2.00
C LEU A 106 -3.61 7.25 1.69
N PHE A 107 -3.33 7.51 0.41
CA PHE A 107 -2.40 8.59 0.07
C PHE A 107 -2.91 9.98 0.49
N ILE A 108 -4.22 10.22 0.42
CA ILE A 108 -4.80 11.47 0.92
C ILE A 108 -4.62 11.61 2.44
N LYS A 109 -4.83 10.52 3.19
CA LYS A 109 -4.60 10.48 4.64
C LYS A 109 -3.15 10.76 4.98
N LEU A 110 -2.22 10.17 4.24
CA LEU A 110 -0.77 10.37 4.38
C LEU A 110 -0.31 11.78 3.96
N GLY A 111 -1.19 12.59 3.38
CA GLY A 111 -0.92 13.99 3.05
C GLY A 111 -0.28 14.21 1.68
N TYR A 112 -0.22 13.20 0.82
CA TYR A 112 0.26 13.36 -0.56
C TYR A 112 -0.65 14.31 -1.35
N ASP A 113 -0.02 15.14 -2.18
CA ASP A 113 -0.76 16.06 -3.04
C ASP A 113 -1.33 15.34 -4.28
N THR A 114 -2.27 15.97 -4.97
CA THR A 114 -2.93 15.39 -6.15
C THR A 114 -1.94 15.05 -7.27
N ARG A 115 -0.88 15.85 -7.44
CA ARG A 115 0.13 15.68 -8.49
C ARG A 115 1.03 14.49 -8.18
N GLU A 116 1.45 14.32 -6.93
CA GLU A 116 2.24 13.19 -6.48
C GLU A 116 1.47 11.88 -6.62
N ILE A 117 0.19 11.87 -6.20
CA ILE A 117 -0.67 10.69 -6.35
C ILE A 117 -0.87 10.38 -7.84
N ALA A 118 -1.12 11.38 -8.68
CA ALA A 118 -1.27 11.22 -10.12
C ALA A 118 0.00 10.60 -10.75
N ARG A 119 1.18 11.12 -10.39
CA ARG A 119 2.48 10.61 -10.86
C ARG A 119 2.72 9.16 -10.45
N ARG A 120 2.48 8.81 -9.18
CA ARG A 120 2.60 7.43 -8.68
C ARG A 120 1.65 6.46 -9.37
N ARG A 121 0.51 6.95 -9.83
CA ARG A 121 -0.54 6.15 -10.50
C ARG A 121 -0.42 6.15 -12.02
N GLY A 122 0.54 6.88 -12.58
CA GLY A 122 0.73 6.96 -14.04
C GLY A 122 -0.43 7.63 -14.78
N ILE A 123 -1.11 8.60 -14.17
CA ILE A 123 -2.21 9.35 -14.81
C ILE A 123 -1.98 10.85 -14.74
N SER A 124 -2.75 11.62 -15.52
CA SER A 124 -2.70 13.08 -15.46
C SER A 124 -3.27 13.62 -14.15
N THR A 125 -2.79 14.79 -13.71
CA THR A 125 -3.32 15.49 -12.54
C THR A 125 -4.83 15.73 -12.66
N ARG A 126 -5.32 16.15 -13.84
CA ARG A 126 -6.76 16.31 -14.14
C ARG A 126 -7.54 15.00 -14.01
N GLY A 127 -6.95 13.89 -14.45
CA GLY A 127 -7.51 12.56 -14.27
C GLY A 127 -7.65 12.21 -12.79
N MET A 128 -6.63 12.50 -11.99
CA MET A 128 -6.67 12.28 -10.54
C MET A 128 -7.68 13.19 -9.84
N GLU A 129 -7.82 14.45 -10.24
CA GLU A 129 -8.88 15.34 -9.74
C GLU A 129 -10.28 14.73 -9.95
N SER A 130 -10.52 14.19 -11.14
CA SER A 130 -11.79 13.51 -11.48
C SER A 130 -12.03 12.28 -10.59
N ILE A 131 -10.99 11.48 -10.34
CA ILE A 131 -11.05 10.33 -9.41
C ILE A 131 -11.36 10.80 -7.99
N ARG A 132 -10.66 11.83 -7.49
CA ARG A 132 -10.87 12.38 -6.14
C ARG A 132 -12.29 12.91 -5.97
N TYR A 133 -12.84 13.59 -6.97
CA TYR A 133 -14.23 14.04 -6.98
C TYR A 133 -15.21 12.87 -6.88
N ARG A 134 -15.01 11.82 -7.68
CA ARG A 134 -15.84 10.61 -7.65
C ARG A 134 -15.75 9.90 -6.29
N ILE A 135 -14.56 9.77 -5.72
CA ILE A 135 -14.36 9.20 -4.39
C ILE A 135 -15.10 10.03 -3.35
N HIS A 136 -14.95 11.36 -3.38
CA HIS A 136 -15.65 12.25 -2.46
C HIS A 136 -17.18 12.06 -2.48
N LYS A 137 -17.77 11.90 -3.68
CA LYS A 137 -19.18 11.56 -3.85
C LYS A 137 -19.54 10.20 -3.24
N LYS A 138 -18.71 9.17 -3.48
CA LYS A 138 -18.92 7.81 -2.92
C LYS A 138 -18.88 7.78 -1.39
N MET A 139 -18.06 8.62 -0.76
CA MET A 139 -17.98 8.69 0.71
C MET A 139 -19.22 9.33 1.36
N GLY A 140 -20.18 9.84 0.59
CA GLY A 140 -21.46 10.34 1.09
C GLY A 140 -21.37 11.61 1.94
N ARG A 141 -20.31 12.42 1.80
CA ARG A 141 -20.06 13.56 2.70
C ARG A 141 -20.69 14.86 2.20
N GLY A 142 -21.29 15.59 3.14
CA GLY A 142 -21.85 16.93 2.93
C GLY A 142 -20.78 17.96 2.54
N LYS A 143 -21.20 19.06 1.91
CA LYS A 143 -20.35 20.06 1.21
C LYS A 143 -19.20 20.69 2.05
N HIS A 144 -19.13 20.48 3.36
CA HIS A 144 -18.22 21.24 4.24
C HIS A 144 -17.22 20.43 5.06
N GLN A 145 -17.26 19.09 5.01
CA GLN A 145 -16.30 18.30 5.77
C GLN A 145 -15.10 17.95 4.86
N ALA A 146 -13.88 18.35 5.21
CA ALA A 146 -12.71 18.05 4.39
C ALA A 146 -12.41 16.54 4.39
N LEU A 147 -12.16 15.94 3.22
CA LEU A 147 -11.93 14.49 3.09
C LEU A 147 -10.79 14.04 4.00
N LYS A 148 -9.71 14.82 4.07
CA LYS A 148 -8.55 14.54 4.94
C LYS A 148 -8.94 14.39 6.42
N THR A 149 -9.76 15.29 6.95
CA THR A 149 -10.21 15.25 8.36
C THR A 149 -10.94 13.94 8.66
N TYR A 150 -11.90 13.57 7.81
CA TYR A 150 -12.65 12.32 7.99
C TYR A 150 -11.80 11.06 7.91
N LEU A 151 -10.77 11.06 7.07
CA LEU A 151 -9.83 9.94 7.01
C LEU A 151 -8.89 9.90 8.22
N GLY A 152 -8.67 11.04 8.88
CA GLY A 152 -7.92 11.13 10.12
C GLY A 152 -8.70 10.55 11.31
N ASP A 153 -10.02 10.71 11.31
CA ASP A 153 -10.92 10.18 12.35
C ASP A 153 -11.23 8.68 12.18
N LEU A 154 -10.70 8.06 11.11
CA LEU A 154 -10.95 6.67 10.71
C LEU A 154 -9.90 5.71 11.27
#